data_AF-A0A4R3Q4K3-F1
#
_entry.id   AF-A0A4R3Q4K3-F1
#
_cell.length_a   1.000
_cell.length_b   1.000
_cell.length_c   1.000
_cell.angle_alpha   90.00
_cell.angle_beta   90.00
_cell.angle_gamma   90.00
#
_symmetry.space_group_name_H-M   'P 1'
#
loop_
_entity.id
_entity.type
_entity.pdbx_description
1 polymer ?
#
loop_
_entity_poly.entity_id
_entity_poly.type
_entity_poly.pdbx_seq_one_letter_code
_entity_poly.pdbx_strand_id
1 'polypeptide(L)'
;MIPLFDWDVPDATAAWAARQYSRFIGGARLFALTKAPFLQLFGRGGLPDEIARIYAGWLVSILLANQTGETTYDLSFVEARVALRRTRPSILQSVAHDLAEEMERAKPDQKLLRWRDVVGPVFRKIWPQDVDLMSGTVTFKLLQILRAAGEAFPEAADAC
;
A
#
# COMPACT_ATOMS: atom_id res chain seq x y z
N MET A 1 -9.46 8.77 -23.04
CA MET A 1 -9.40 9.06 -21.59
C MET A 1 -8.17 8.52 -20.87
N ILE A 2 -7.38 7.58 -21.43
CA ILE A 2 -6.15 7.07 -20.77
C ILE A 2 -4.90 7.96 -20.98
N PRO A 3 -4.75 8.74 -22.08
CA PRO A 3 -3.56 9.58 -22.27
C PRO A 3 -3.34 10.63 -21.18
N LEU A 4 -4.40 11.08 -20.49
CA LEU A 4 -4.30 12.12 -19.45
C LEU A 4 -3.55 11.67 -18.20
N PHE A 5 -3.39 10.37 -17.98
CA PHE A 5 -2.60 9.83 -16.87
C PHE A 5 -1.16 9.55 -17.24
N ASP A 6 -0.82 9.67 -18.53
CA ASP A 6 0.56 9.60 -18.98
C ASP A 6 1.28 10.87 -18.57
N TRP A 7 2.43 10.70 -17.93
CA TRP A 7 3.19 11.81 -17.38
C TRP A 7 3.90 12.65 -18.44
N ASP A 8 3.94 12.19 -19.69
CA ASP A 8 4.44 12.97 -20.81
C ASP A 8 3.45 14.06 -21.25
N VAL A 9 2.23 14.06 -20.71
CA VAL A 9 1.20 15.07 -20.98
C VAL A 9 1.25 16.18 -19.91
N PRO A 10 1.15 17.48 -20.28
CA PRO A 10 1.23 18.58 -19.32
C PRO A 10 0.25 18.49 -18.14
N ASP A 11 -0.96 17.99 -18.38
CA ASP A 11 -2.04 17.94 -17.39
C ASP A 11 -2.00 16.70 -16.49
N ALA A 12 -0.98 15.84 -16.62
CA ALA A 12 -0.91 14.58 -15.90
C ALA A 12 -0.95 14.75 -14.38
N THR A 13 -0.24 15.74 -13.85
CA THR A 13 -0.24 16.05 -12.41
C THR A 13 -1.64 16.41 -11.93
N ALA A 14 -2.37 17.24 -12.69
CA ALA A 14 -3.74 17.62 -12.35
C ALA A 14 -4.70 16.42 -12.45
N ALA A 15 -4.53 15.56 -13.46
CA ALA A 15 -5.31 14.34 -13.61
C ALA A 15 -5.10 13.36 -12.43
N TRP A 16 -3.84 13.13 -12.03
CA TRP A 16 -3.50 12.32 -10.85
C TRP A 16 -3.97 12.97 -9.55
N ALA A 17 -3.91 14.30 -9.42
CA ALA A 17 -4.47 14.98 -8.27
C ALA A 17 -6.00 14.84 -8.20
N ALA A 18 -6.71 14.94 -9.32
CA ALA A 18 -8.16 14.77 -9.36
C ALA A 18 -8.59 13.32 -9.09
N ARG A 19 -7.80 12.34 -9.56
CA ARG A 19 -8.12 10.91 -9.39
C ARG A 19 -8.12 10.46 -7.93
N GLN A 20 -7.49 11.19 -7.02
CA GLN A 20 -7.54 10.89 -5.58
C GLN A 20 -8.98 10.88 -5.03
N TYR A 21 -9.89 11.65 -5.63
CA TYR A 21 -11.30 11.73 -5.23
C TYR A 21 -12.14 10.56 -5.74
N SER A 22 -11.58 9.70 -6.58
CA SER A 22 -12.22 8.45 -6.97
C SER A 22 -12.29 7.50 -5.78
N ARG A 23 -13.50 7.03 -5.46
CA ARG A 23 -13.69 5.99 -4.44
C ARG A 23 -13.22 4.60 -4.88
N PHE A 24 -12.90 4.44 -6.17
CA PHE A 24 -12.54 3.15 -6.75
C PHE A 24 -11.24 3.25 -7.53
N ILE A 25 -10.39 2.23 -7.35
CA ILE A 25 -9.15 2.01 -8.12
C ILE A 25 -9.49 1.79 -9.61
N GLY A 26 -10.64 1.17 -9.85
CA GLY A 26 -11.11 0.66 -11.14
C GLY A 26 -10.96 -0.85 -11.23
N GLY A 27 -11.43 -1.46 -12.32
CA GLY A 27 -11.20 -2.89 -12.56
C GLY A 27 -9.76 -3.20 -12.99
N ALA A 28 -9.38 -4.48 -12.99
CA ALA A 28 -8.04 -4.96 -13.36
C ALA A 28 -7.55 -4.40 -14.70
N ARG A 29 -8.42 -4.30 -15.71
CA ARG A 29 -8.09 -3.74 -17.02
C ARG A 29 -7.73 -2.25 -16.96
N LEU A 30 -8.45 -1.45 -16.16
CA LEU A 30 -8.14 -0.02 -16.02
C LEU A 30 -6.84 0.18 -15.26
N PHE A 31 -6.61 -0.64 -14.23
CA PHE A 31 -5.34 -0.62 -13.51
C PHE A 31 -4.18 -0.98 -14.44
N ALA A 32 -4.27 -2.07 -15.22
CA ALA A 32 -3.22 -2.48 -16.16
C ALA A 32 -2.83 -1.35 -17.14
N LEU A 33 -3.81 -0.60 -17.64
CA LEU A 33 -3.57 0.53 -18.55
C LEU A 33 -2.95 1.76 -17.87
N THR A 34 -3.05 1.87 -16.55
CA THR A 34 -2.52 3.01 -15.78
C THR A 34 -1.40 2.62 -14.79
N LYS A 35 -0.98 1.36 -14.77
CA LYS A 35 -0.02 0.79 -13.82
C LYS A 35 1.34 1.46 -13.90
N ALA A 36 1.89 1.59 -15.10
CA ALA A 36 3.20 2.20 -15.30
C ALA A 36 3.25 3.65 -14.78
N PRO A 37 2.34 4.57 -15.20
CA PRO A 37 2.33 5.92 -14.65
C PRO A 37 1.95 5.94 -13.16
N PHE A 38 1.09 5.05 -12.69
CA PHE A 38 0.78 4.91 -11.26
C PHE A 38 2.03 4.61 -10.41
N LEU A 39 2.88 3.64 -10.81
CA LEU A 39 4.09 3.31 -10.06
C LEU A 39 5.14 4.41 -10.12
N GLN A 40 5.19 5.19 -11.20
CA GLN A 40 6.09 6.34 -11.30
C GLN A 40 5.75 7.47 -10.31
N LEU A 41 4.50 7.53 -9.83
CA LEU A 41 4.02 8.54 -8.87
C LEU A 41 4.93 8.63 -7.64
N PHE A 42 5.36 7.48 -7.13
CA PHE A 42 6.11 7.37 -5.89
C PHE A 42 7.57 7.87 -5.98
N GLY A 43 8.09 8.08 -7.18
CA GLY A 43 9.42 8.68 -7.40
C GLY A 43 9.39 10.14 -7.86
N ARG A 44 8.21 10.72 -8.08
CA ARG A 44 8.08 12.09 -8.58
C ARG A 44 7.96 13.09 -7.44
N GLY A 45 8.76 14.16 -7.48
CA GLY A 45 8.77 15.23 -6.47
C GLY A 45 7.66 16.28 -6.60
N GLY A 46 6.60 16.02 -7.38
CA GLY A 46 5.58 17.02 -7.73
C GLY A 46 4.23 16.88 -7.03
N LEU A 47 3.99 15.78 -6.31
CA LEU A 47 2.71 15.54 -5.65
C LEU A 47 2.81 15.76 -4.13
N PRO A 48 1.82 16.45 -3.52
CA PRO A 48 1.67 16.52 -2.07
C PRO A 48 1.66 15.14 -1.40
N ASP A 49 2.25 15.07 -0.21
CA ASP A 49 2.28 13.83 0.60
C ASP A 49 0.88 13.25 0.83
N GLU A 50 -0.13 14.09 1.04
CA GLU A 50 -1.52 13.66 1.22
C GLU A 50 -2.04 12.83 0.04
N ILE A 51 -1.72 13.25 -1.18
CA ILE A 51 -2.10 12.53 -2.40
C ILE A 51 -1.32 11.23 -2.51
N ALA A 52 -0.02 11.26 -2.21
CA ALA A 52 0.82 10.06 -2.23
C ALA A 52 0.36 9.00 -1.20
N ARG A 53 -0.19 9.40 -0.05
CA ARG A 53 -0.76 8.48 0.96
C ARG A 53 -1.97 7.74 0.40
N ILE A 54 -2.88 8.42 -0.30
CA ILE A 54 -4.05 7.78 -0.93
C ILE A 54 -3.61 6.70 -1.91
N TYR A 55 -2.62 7.00 -2.75
CA TYR A 55 -2.10 6.02 -3.71
C TYR A 55 -1.30 4.89 -3.08
N ALA A 56 -0.63 5.13 -1.96
CA ALA A 56 -0.02 4.06 -1.17
C ALA A 56 -1.08 3.13 -0.57
N GLY A 57 -2.21 3.67 -0.08
CA GLY A 57 -3.34 2.86 0.36
C GLY A 57 -3.95 2.03 -0.77
N TRP A 58 -3.93 2.53 -2.00
CA TRP A 58 -4.33 1.74 -3.18
C TRP A 58 -3.38 0.56 -3.45
N LEU A 59 -2.06 0.74 -3.28
CA LEU A 59 -1.10 -0.39 -3.38
C LEU A 59 -1.49 -1.49 -2.39
N VAL A 60 -1.72 -1.12 -1.13
CA VAL A 60 -2.08 -2.07 -0.07
C VAL A 60 -3.41 -2.76 -0.39
N SER A 61 -4.43 -1.98 -0.75
CA SER A 61 -5.76 -2.51 -1.08
C SER A 61 -5.73 -3.50 -2.25
N ILE A 62 -4.96 -3.19 -3.30
CA ILE A 62 -4.76 -4.09 -4.45
C ILE A 62 -4.13 -5.41 -4.00
N LEU A 63 -3.07 -5.34 -3.21
CA LEU A 63 -2.31 -6.53 -2.80
C LEU A 63 -3.12 -7.41 -1.85
N LEU A 64 -3.88 -6.81 -0.93
CA LEU A 64 -4.79 -7.53 -0.04
C LEU A 64 -5.89 -8.22 -0.87
N ALA A 65 -6.51 -7.53 -1.82
CA ALA A 65 -7.56 -8.10 -2.66
C ALA A 65 -7.05 -9.20 -3.60
N ASN A 66 -5.81 -9.08 -4.10
CA ASN A 66 -5.13 -10.15 -4.83
C ASN A 66 -4.87 -11.37 -3.94
N GLN A 67 -4.51 -11.14 -2.67
CA GLN A 67 -4.21 -12.21 -1.71
C GLN A 67 -5.48 -12.95 -1.25
N THR A 68 -6.63 -12.28 -1.16
CA THR A 68 -7.92 -12.92 -0.85
C THR A 68 -8.60 -13.57 -2.07
N GLY A 69 -8.10 -13.30 -3.28
CA GLY A 69 -8.68 -13.82 -4.52
C GLY A 69 -9.97 -13.11 -4.96
N GLU A 70 -10.32 -11.99 -4.34
CA GLU A 70 -11.49 -11.17 -4.71
C GLU A 70 -11.35 -10.56 -6.11
N THR A 71 -10.11 -10.33 -6.55
CA THR A 71 -9.77 -9.73 -7.83
C THR A 71 -8.33 -10.10 -8.21
N THR A 72 -7.94 -9.80 -9.44
CA THR A 72 -6.58 -10.06 -9.94
C THR A 72 -6.08 -8.83 -10.68
N TYR A 73 -5.56 -7.88 -9.94
CA TYR A 73 -4.81 -6.77 -10.51
C TYR A 73 -3.39 -7.24 -10.87
N ASP A 74 -2.87 -6.77 -11.99
CA ASP A 74 -1.48 -6.97 -12.38
C ASP A 74 -0.53 -6.07 -11.54
N LEU A 75 -0.42 -6.35 -10.25
CA LEU A 75 0.55 -5.69 -9.36
C LEU A 75 1.33 -6.76 -8.61
N SER A 76 2.63 -6.83 -8.85
CA SER A 76 3.52 -7.70 -8.09
C SER A 76 3.97 -7.06 -6.78
N PHE A 77 4.34 -7.90 -5.81
CA PHE A 77 4.96 -7.44 -4.57
C PHE A 77 6.28 -6.69 -4.80
N VAL A 78 7.05 -7.09 -5.82
CA VAL A 78 8.33 -6.44 -6.15
C VAL A 78 8.10 -5.02 -6.62
N GLU A 79 7.13 -4.80 -7.52
CA GLU A 79 6.77 -3.47 -8.00
C GLU A 79 6.27 -2.57 -6.87
N ALA A 80 5.39 -3.10 -6.00
CA ALA A 80 4.91 -2.38 -4.84
C ALA A 80 6.04 -2.01 -3.88
N ARG A 81 6.95 -2.94 -3.57
CA ARG A 81 8.12 -2.67 -2.72
C ARG A 81 9.00 -1.59 -3.33
N VAL A 82 9.31 -1.67 -4.62
CA VAL A 82 10.13 -0.66 -5.32
C VAL A 82 9.46 0.72 -5.30
N ALA A 83 8.13 0.77 -5.48
CA ALA A 83 7.37 2.00 -5.36
C ALA A 83 7.50 2.58 -3.93
N LEU A 84 7.22 1.78 -2.89
CA LEU A 84 7.30 2.21 -1.49
C LEU A 84 8.70 2.66 -1.07
N ARG A 85 9.76 2.02 -1.57
CA ARG A 85 11.16 2.43 -1.32
C ARG A 85 11.51 3.83 -1.82
N ARG A 86 10.78 4.33 -2.82
CA ARG A 86 10.97 5.68 -3.38
C ARG A 86 10.20 6.75 -2.62
N THR A 87 9.36 6.36 -1.67
CA THR A 87 8.50 7.27 -0.90
C THR A 87 9.19 7.84 0.33
N ARG A 88 8.50 8.76 1.00
CA ARG A 88 8.92 9.35 2.27
C ARG A 88 8.43 8.49 3.45
N PRO A 89 9.10 8.51 4.61
CA PRO A 89 8.64 7.78 5.80
C PRO A 89 7.19 8.05 6.21
N SER A 90 6.67 9.26 5.94
CA SER A 90 5.27 9.64 6.18
C SER A 90 4.25 8.80 5.38
N ILE A 91 4.64 8.27 4.23
CA ILE A 91 3.81 7.42 3.37
C ILE A 91 3.82 5.98 3.89
N LEU A 92 4.98 5.47 4.33
CA LEU A 92 5.09 4.16 4.96
C LEU A 92 4.28 4.05 6.26
N GLN A 93 4.17 5.14 7.01
CA GLN A 93 3.28 5.21 8.17
C GLN A 93 1.81 4.99 7.78
N SER A 94 1.38 5.51 6.64
CA SER A 94 0.02 5.29 6.11
C SER A 94 -0.16 3.81 5.74
N VAL A 95 0.81 3.21 5.05
CA VAL A 95 0.79 1.79 4.69
C VAL A 95 0.68 0.90 5.93
N ALA A 96 1.47 1.17 6.97
CA ALA A 96 1.38 0.41 8.22
C ALA A 96 0.03 0.61 8.92
N HIS A 97 -0.52 1.82 8.86
CA HIS A 97 -1.84 2.10 9.39
C HIS A 97 -2.92 1.30 8.66
N ASP A 98 -2.90 1.27 7.32
CA ASP A 98 -3.87 0.53 6.50
C ASP A 98 -3.82 -0.99 6.79
N LEU A 99 -2.62 -1.55 6.97
CA LEU A 99 -2.45 -2.96 7.36
C LEU A 99 -2.95 -3.24 8.79
N ALA A 100 -2.74 -2.30 9.73
CA ALA A 100 -3.28 -2.41 11.08
C ALA A 100 -4.82 -2.33 11.08
N GLU A 101 -5.42 -1.43 10.28
CA GLU A 101 -6.87 -1.37 10.12
C GLU A 101 -7.44 -2.66 9.55
N GLU A 102 -6.78 -3.27 8.56
CA GLU A 102 -7.21 -4.56 8.01
C GLU A 102 -7.22 -5.65 9.09
N MET A 103 -6.23 -5.65 9.99
CA MET A 103 -6.22 -6.55 11.15
C MET A 103 -7.32 -6.24 12.17
N GLU A 104 -7.62 -4.96 12.43
CA GLU A 104 -8.68 -4.59 13.37
C GLU A 104 -10.10 -4.87 12.84
N ARG A 105 -10.27 -4.92 11.52
CA ARG A 105 -11.54 -5.34 10.89
C ARG A 105 -11.83 -6.83 11.11
N ALA A 106 -10.82 -7.65 11.34
CA ALA A 106 -11.01 -9.06 11.64
C ALA A 106 -11.50 -9.26 13.08
N LYS A 107 -12.46 -10.18 13.25
CA LYS A 107 -12.90 -10.59 14.59
C LYS A 107 -11.73 -11.21 15.36
N PRO A 108 -11.71 -11.13 16.71
CA PRO A 108 -10.59 -11.62 17.51
C PRO A 108 -10.16 -13.06 17.19
N ASP A 109 -11.11 -13.98 17.00
CA ASP A 109 -10.92 -15.39 16.66
C ASP A 109 -10.40 -15.62 15.23
N GLN A 110 -10.49 -14.61 14.37
CA GLN A 110 -10.05 -14.66 12.98
C GLN A 110 -8.71 -13.97 12.75
N LYS A 111 -8.18 -13.24 13.74
CA LYS A 111 -6.95 -12.46 13.60
C LYS A 111 -5.75 -13.33 13.24
N LEU A 112 -5.63 -14.53 13.81
CA LEU A 112 -4.54 -15.46 13.49
C LEU A 112 -4.56 -15.88 12.01
N LEU A 113 -5.72 -16.30 11.49
CA LEU A 113 -5.87 -16.68 10.09
C LEU A 113 -5.69 -15.48 9.16
N ARG A 114 -6.26 -14.32 9.52
CA ARG A 114 -6.11 -13.08 8.74
C ARG A 114 -4.64 -12.66 8.61
N TRP A 115 -3.86 -12.78 9.68
CA TRP A 115 -2.42 -12.52 9.63
C TRP A 115 -1.71 -13.54 8.73
N ARG A 116 -1.92 -14.83 8.96
CA ARG A 116 -1.20 -15.90 8.23
C ARG A 116 -1.47 -15.90 6.73
N ASP A 117 -2.73 -15.71 6.34
CA ASP A 117 -3.18 -15.95 4.98
C ASP A 117 -3.22 -14.67 4.13
N VAL A 118 -3.40 -13.51 4.77
CA VAL A 118 -3.64 -12.24 4.08
C VAL A 118 -2.60 -11.18 4.42
N VAL A 119 -2.60 -10.67 5.65
CA VAL A 119 -1.82 -9.46 6.01
C VAL A 119 -0.32 -9.75 6.10
N GLY A 120 0.07 -10.83 6.78
CA GLY A 120 1.47 -11.20 6.97
C GLY A 120 2.23 -11.49 5.66
N PRO A 121 1.66 -12.24 4.70
CA PRO A 121 2.25 -12.41 3.37
C PRO A 121 2.45 -11.09 2.61
N VAL A 122 1.47 -10.18 2.67
CA VAL A 122 1.57 -8.86 2.03
C VAL A 122 2.66 -8.03 2.70
N PHE A 123 2.59 -7.89 4.02
CA PHE A 123 3.54 -7.11 4.83
C PHE A 123 4.99 -7.55 4.57
N ARG A 124 5.30 -8.84 4.74
CA ARG A 124 6.67 -9.36 4.58
C ARG A 124 7.26 -9.11 3.20
N LYS A 125 6.42 -9.06 2.15
CA LYS A 125 6.90 -8.90 0.77
C LYS A 125 7.04 -7.45 0.33
N ILE A 126 6.27 -6.52 0.92
CA ILE A 126 6.29 -5.10 0.51
C ILE A 126 7.03 -4.18 1.47
N TRP A 127 7.18 -4.56 2.74
CA TRP A 127 7.77 -3.69 3.73
C TRP A 127 9.24 -3.41 3.40
N PRO A 128 9.65 -2.13 3.23
CA PRO A 128 11.05 -1.79 3.03
C PRO A 128 11.88 -2.09 4.27
N GLN A 129 13.04 -2.72 4.09
CA GLN A 129 14.02 -2.98 5.17
C GLN A 129 15.17 -1.96 5.19
N ASP A 130 15.07 -0.90 4.38
CA ASP A 130 16.11 0.12 4.31
C ASP A 130 16.11 0.94 5.61
N VAL A 131 17.28 1.02 6.27
CA VAL A 131 17.45 1.71 7.56
C VAL A 131 17.01 3.18 7.50
N ASP A 132 17.24 3.84 6.36
CA ASP A 132 16.86 5.25 6.16
C ASP A 132 15.35 5.50 6.15
N LEU A 133 14.55 4.45 5.92
CA LEU A 133 13.09 4.51 5.95
C LEU A 133 12.51 4.15 7.33
N MET A 134 13.33 3.60 8.23
CA MET A 134 12.96 3.18 9.59
C MET A 134 13.13 4.34 10.57
N SER A 135 12.20 5.30 10.54
CA SER A 135 12.14 6.36 11.56
C SER A 135 11.40 5.88 12.82
N GLY A 136 11.63 6.52 13.97
CA GLY A 136 10.92 6.16 15.21
C GLY A 136 9.39 6.19 15.08
N THR A 137 8.85 7.04 14.22
CA THR A 137 7.41 7.09 13.92
C THR A 137 6.95 5.90 13.06
N VAL A 138 7.78 5.42 12.12
CA VAL A 138 7.51 4.20 11.35
C VAL A 138 7.53 2.98 12.28
N THR A 139 8.51 2.90 13.18
CA THR A 139 8.59 1.86 14.22
C THR A 139 7.35 1.85 15.12
N PHE A 140 6.85 3.02 15.53
CA PHE A 140 5.61 3.10 16.32
C PHE A 140 4.40 2.52 15.57
N LYS A 141 4.32 2.72 14.25
CA LYS A 141 3.23 2.13 13.44
C LYS A 141 3.36 0.62 13.28
N LEU A 142 4.57 0.07 13.25
CA LEU A 142 4.77 -1.38 13.32
C LEU A 142 4.20 -1.94 14.63
N LEU A 143 4.43 -1.28 15.77
CA LEU A 143 3.82 -1.68 17.04
C LEU A 143 2.29 -1.65 17.01
N GLN A 144 1.68 -0.77 16.21
CA GLN A 144 0.22 -0.77 16.02
C GLN A 144 -0.26 -1.99 15.24
N ILE A 145 0.48 -2.44 14.22
CA ILE A 145 0.19 -3.70 13.52
C ILE A 145 0.30 -4.87 14.51
N LEU A 146 1.38 -4.92 15.30
CA LEU A 146 1.58 -5.98 16.30
C LEU A 146 0.43 -6.01 17.31
N ARG A 147 0.04 -4.85 17.84
CA ARG A 147 -1.10 -4.73 18.74
C ARG A 147 -2.40 -5.21 18.07
N ALA A 148 -2.64 -4.81 16.83
CA ALA A 148 -3.82 -5.20 16.08
C ALA A 148 -3.86 -6.71 15.77
N ALA A 149 -2.69 -7.36 15.71
CA ALA A 149 -2.55 -8.78 15.41
C ALA A 149 -3.18 -9.72 16.45
N GLY A 150 -3.40 -9.25 17.68
CA GLY A 150 -4.06 -10.03 18.73
C GLY A 150 -3.34 -11.36 18.99
N GLU A 151 -4.03 -12.49 18.85
CA GLU A 151 -3.44 -13.83 19.01
C GLU A 151 -2.33 -14.13 18.00
N ALA A 152 -2.27 -13.42 16.86
CA ALA A 152 -1.18 -13.54 15.89
C ALA A 152 0.08 -12.74 16.30
N PHE A 153 0.08 -12.09 17.47
CA PHE A 153 1.18 -11.26 17.94
C PHE A 153 2.56 -11.95 17.86
N PRO A 154 2.75 -13.20 18.31
CA PRO A 154 4.06 -13.85 18.23
C PRO A 154 4.61 -13.92 16.80
N GLU A 155 3.77 -14.31 15.84
CA GLU A 155 4.16 -14.39 14.43
C GLU A 155 4.34 -13.03 13.77
N ALA A 156 3.59 -12.03 14.23
CA ALA A 156 3.72 -10.67 13.74
C ALA A 156 5.03 -10.03 14.22
N ALA A 157 5.43 -10.32 15.47
CA ALA A 157 6.67 -9.85 16.05
C ALA A 157 7.89 -10.43 15.32
N ASP A 158 7.87 -11.71 14.95
CA ASP A 158 8.95 -12.34 14.18
C ASP A 158 9.11 -11.79 12.75
N ALA A 159 8.08 -11.15 12.21
CA ALA A 159 8.09 -10.61 10.86
C ALA A 159 8.56 -9.15 10.76
N CYS A 160 8.66 -8.44 11.88
CA CYS A 160 9.03 -7.02 11.99
C CYS A 160 10.51 -6.85 12.32
#